data_AF-A0A7Y1XGY3-F1
#
_entry.id   AF-A0A7Y1XGY3-F1
#
_cell.length_a   1.000
_cell.length_b   1.000
_cell.length_c   1.000
_cell.angle_alpha   90.00
_cell.angle_beta   90.00
_cell.angle_gamma   90.00
#
_symmetry.space_group_name_H-M   'P 1'
#
loop_
_entity.id
_entity.type
_entity.pdbx_description
1 polymer ?
#
loop_
_entity_poly.entity_id
_entity_poly.type
_entity_poly.pdbx_seq_one_letter_code
_entity_poly.pdbx_strand_id
1 'polypeptide(L)'
;MAGTAWLGARYEQGFSLATVAGLGLALWVVLMTLADLGQRIKRLGSGMGSSGEGIASKDNLSKGSPVLGGLRKLSRTYWAMFVAHNGIAVCAVGIVLTSVYSQQQELAMSPGQEANVAGYTFRLAQLRNERGPNYNATLGDFVISRGRGATQQLIAEKRVYHAGKNVMTEAGIIAGLWRDLYVSLGEPLQDGSGQGINLAAGEERWAVRIYIKPFIRWIWFGALLMAFGGLLSAFDKRALHRVNAVDSSRAGTGSRTGEPA
;
A
#
# COMPACT_ATOMS: atom_id res chain seq x y z
N MET A 1 8.16 -25.70 37.17
CA MET A 1 7.23 -25.45 36.04
C MET A 1 7.76 -24.31 35.18
N ALA A 2 8.90 -24.49 34.51
CA ALA A 2 9.62 -23.45 33.77
C ALA A 2 10.13 -24.00 32.43
N GLY A 3 9.22 -24.52 31.60
CA GLY A 3 9.58 -25.27 30.38
C GLY A 3 8.94 -24.80 29.07
N THR A 4 8.00 -23.85 29.10
CA THR A 4 7.19 -23.51 27.92
C THR A 4 7.31 -22.07 27.43
N ALA A 5 7.99 -21.19 28.17
CA ALA A 5 8.16 -19.78 27.75
C ALA A 5 9.20 -19.58 26.63
N TRP A 6 10.03 -20.58 26.33
CA TRP A 6 11.13 -20.48 25.35
C TRP A 6 10.75 -20.90 23.92
N LEU A 7 9.60 -21.54 23.73
CA LEU A 7 9.11 -21.97 22.40
C LEU A 7 8.32 -20.88 21.67
N GLY A 8 7.90 -19.80 22.35
CA GLY A 8 7.11 -18.71 21.76
C GLY A 8 7.92 -17.60 21.09
N ALA A 9 9.24 -17.54 21.33
CA ALA A 9 10.09 -16.41 20.95
C ALA A 9 10.96 -16.66 19.69
N ARG A 10 10.76 -17.79 19.00
CA ARG A 10 11.51 -18.18 17.79
C ARG A 10 10.68 -18.23 16.51
N TYR A 11 9.65 -17.38 16.36
CA TYR A 11 9.18 -17.01 15.02
C TYR A 11 10.15 -15.98 14.41
N GLU A 12 11.37 -16.45 14.21
CA GLU A 12 12.44 -15.81 13.44
C GLU A 12 11.96 -15.68 11.98
N GLN A 13 11.68 -14.46 11.55
CA GLN A 13 12.03 -13.94 10.22
C GLN A 13 11.76 -14.90 9.03
N GLY A 14 10.50 -15.01 8.60
CA GLY A 14 10.15 -15.55 7.28
C GLY A 14 8.78 -16.25 7.26
N PHE A 15 7.73 -15.53 6.88
CA PHE A 15 6.36 -16.02 6.66
C PHE A 15 5.57 -16.44 7.92
N SER A 16 4.87 -15.47 8.51
CA SER A 16 3.77 -15.76 9.44
C SER A 16 2.61 -16.46 8.70
N LEU A 17 1.84 -17.30 9.40
CA LEU A 17 0.55 -17.82 8.90
C LEU A 17 -0.35 -16.69 8.37
N ALA A 18 -0.31 -15.52 9.01
CA ALA A 18 -1.04 -14.34 8.57
C ALA A 18 -0.53 -13.80 7.23
N THR A 19 0.78 -13.88 6.97
CA THR A 19 1.39 -13.51 5.67
C THR A 19 0.88 -14.42 4.55
N VAL A 20 0.93 -15.73 4.78
CA VAL A 20 0.49 -16.72 3.77
C VAL A 20 -1.00 -16.59 3.52
N ALA A 21 -1.81 -16.45 4.58
CA ALA A 21 -3.24 -16.21 4.47
C ALA A 21 -3.53 -14.90 3.73
N GLY A 22 -2.84 -13.81 4.06
CA GLY A 22 -3.02 -12.51 3.41
C GLY A 22 -2.70 -12.51 1.93
N LEU A 23 -1.56 -13.09 1.53
CA LEU A 23 -1.20 -13.25 0.11
C LEU A 23 -2.13 -14.22 -0.60
N GLY A 24 -2.54 -15.30 0.07
CA GLY A 24 -3.50 -16.28 -0.46
C GLY A 24 -4.86 -15.65 -0.74
N LEU A 25 -5.37 -14.83 0.17
CA LEU A 25 -6.63 -14.09 0.00
C LEU A 25 -6.52 -13.07 -1.15
N ALA A 26 -5.41 -12.33 -1.23
CA ALA A 26 -5.19 -11.38 -2.32
C ALA A 26 -5.15 -12.09 -3.68
N LEU A 27 -4.43 -13.21 -3.76
CA LEU A 27 -4.40 -14.04 -4.97
C LEU A 27 -5.78 -14.61 -5.30
N TRP A 28 -6.52 -15.08 -4.30
CA TRP A 28 -7.87 -15.62 -4.48
C TRP A 28 -8.83 -14.57 -5.06
N VAL A 29 -8.78 -13.32 -4.59
CA VAL A 29 -9.58 -12.22 -5.16
C VAL A 29 -9.23 -11.98 -6.63
N VAL A 30 -7.94 -11.96 -6.99
CA VAL A 30 -7.51 -11.79 -8.38
C VAL A 30 -7.97 -12.96 -9.25
N LEU A 31 -7.81 -14.20 -8.79
CA LEU A 31 -8.24 -15.38 -9.54
C LEU A 31 -9.75 -15.40 -9.75
N MET A 32 -10.54 -15.06 -8.73
CA MET A 32 -12.00 -15.01 -8.84
C MET A 32 -12.46 -13.92 -9.82
N THR A 33 -11.86 -12.73 -9.77
CA THR A 33 -12.20 -11.65 -10.70
C THR A 33 -11.80 -11.96 -12.14
N LEU A 34 -10.65 -12.60 -12.36
CA LEU A 34 -10.23 -13.07 -13.68
C LEU A 34 -11.10 -14.22 -14.20
N ALA A 35 -11.49 -15.16 -13.34
CA ALA A 35 -12.38 -16.25 -13.70
C ALA A 35 -13.77 -15.72 -14.10
N ASP A 36 -14.34 -14.80 -13.33
CA ASP A 36 -15.62 -14.15 -13.65
C ASP A 36 -15.52 -13.35 -14.97
N LEU A 37 -14.41 -12.64 -15.21
CA LEU A 37 -14.15 -11.96 -16.48
C LEU A 37 -14.14 -12.94 -17.65
N GLY A 38 -13.39 -14.05 -17.52
CA GLY A 38 -13.32 -15.08 -18.55
C GLY A 38 -14.67 -15.74 -18.83
N GLN A 39 -15.44 -16.04 -17.77
CA GLN A 39 -16.78 -16.61 -17.91
C GLN A 39 -17.74 -15.62 -18.58
N ARG A 40 -17.68 -14.32 -18.25
CA ARG A 40 -18.53 -13.28 -18.86
C ARG A 40 -18.19 -13.03 -20.32
N ILE A 41 -16.89 -12.96 -20.67
CA ILE A 41 -16.46 -12.85 -22.07
C ILE A 41 -16.97 -14.05 -22.87
N LYS A 42 -16.84 -15.27 -22.32
CA LYS A 42 -17.36 -16.48 -22.97
C LYS A 42 -18.87 -16.43 -23.15
N ARG A 43 -19.66 -16.03 -22.14
CA ARG A 43 -21.12 -15.88 -22.25
C ARG A 43 -21.53 -14.83 -23.29
N LEU A 44 -20.88 -13.66 -23.29
CA LEU A 44 -21.19 -12.54 -24.19
C LEU A 44 -20.68 -12.75 -25.63
N GLY A 45 -19.61 -13.53 -25.79
CA GLY A 45 -19.07 -13.94 -27.09
C GLY A 45 -19.80 -15.15 -27.69
N SER A 46 -20.23 -16.11 -26.86
CA SER A 46 -21.00 -17.31 -27.27
C SER A 46 -22.47 -16.99 -27.59
N GLY A 47 -23.04 -15.95 -26.98
CA GLY A 47 -24.43 -15.50 -27.23
C GLY A 47 -24.70 -15.02 -28.67
N MET A 48 -23.72 -15.07 -29.57
CA MET A 48 -23.90 -14.84 -31.01
C MET A 48 -24.34 -16.10 -31.77
N GLY A 49 -24.53 -17.25 -31.11
CA GLY A 49 -24.87 -18.51 -31.76
C GLY A 49 -26.00 -19.35 -31.15
N SER A 50 -26.76 -18.87 -30.15
CA SER A 50 -27.77 -19.74 -29.48
C SER A 50 -29.13 -19.11 -29.20
N SER A 51 -29.57 -18.13 -29.99
CA SER A 51 -30.95 -17.64 -29.90
C SER A 51 -31.50 -17.44 -31.31
N GLY A 52 -32.19 -18.47 -31.81
CA GLY A 52 -32.88 -18.46 -33.09
C GLY A 52 -32.85 -19.83 -33.76
N GLU A 53 -33.92 -20.60 -33.62
CA GLU A 53 -34.31 -21.58 -34.62
C GLU A 53 -34.37 -20.88 -35.99
N GLY A 54 -33.69 -21.41 -37.01
CA GLY A 54 -33.75 -20.88 -38.37
C GLY A 54 -32.45 -21.02 -39.14
N ILE A 55 -32.42 -22.02 -40.04
CA ILE A 55 -31.62 -22.12 -41.28
C ILE A 55 -30.21 -21.53 -41.21
N ALA A 56 -29.22 -22.42 -41.04
CA ALA A 56 -27.81 -22.11 -41.16
C ALA A 56 -27.46 -21.54 -42.56
N SER A 57 -27.43 -20.22 -42.69
CA SER A 57 -26.81 -19.52 -43.81
C SER A 57 -25.31 -19.43 -43.57
N LYS A 58 -24.55 -19.91 -44.56
CA LYS A 58 -23.13 -20.29 -44.49
C LYS A 58 -22.18 -19.15 -44.86
N ASP A 59 -22.58 -17.91 -44.58
CA ASP A 59 -21.99 -16.69 -45.12
C ASP A 59 -21.89 -15.60 -44.05
N ASN A 60 -20.98 -15.78 -43.09
CA ASN A 60 -20.41 -14.65 -42.38
C ASN A 60 -18.95 -14.91 -42.02
N LEU A 61 -18.12 -14.78 -43.06
CA LEU A 61 -16.67 -14.75 -43.01
C LEU A 61 -16.19 -13.36 -42.54
N SER A 62 -16.47 -13.01 -41.29
CA SER A 62 -15.64 -12.06 -40.54
C SER A 62 -15.47 -12.55 -39.11
N LYS A 63 -14.58 -13.54 -38.95
CA LYS A 63 -14.13 -14.07 -37.66
C LYS A 63 -13.32 -12.99 -36.91
N GLY A 64 -13.99 -11.96 -36.40
CA GLY A 64 -13.47 -11.24 -35.24
C GLY A 64 -13.42 -12.22 -34.08
N SER A 65 -12.32 -12.27 -33.33
CA SER A 65 -12.18 -13.23 -32.23
C SER A 65 -13.36 -13.04 -31.25
N PRO A 66 -14.04 -14.12 -30.81
CA PRO A 66 -15.19 -14.02 -29.91
C PRO A 66 -14.84 -13.31 -28.59
N VAL A 67 -13.55 -13.28 -28.25
CA VAL A 67 -12.96 -12.54 -27.14
C VAL A 67 -13.07 -11.03 -27.33
N LEU A 68 -12.73 -10.50 -28.51
CA LEU A 68 -12.73 -9.05 -28.78
C LEU A 68 -14.15 -8.48 -28.83
N GLY A 69 -15.11 -9.26 -29.36
CA GLY A 69 -16.54 -8.93 -29.35
C GLY A 69 -17.15 -8.96 -27.94
N GLY A 70 -16.74 -9.92 -27.11
CA GLY A 70 -17.17 -10.01 -25.71
C GLY A 70 -16.63 -8.86 -24.85
N LEU A 71 -15.37 -8.45 -25.05
CA LEU A 71 -14.73 -7.38 -24.29
C LEU A 71 -15.41 -6.01 -24.52
N ARG A 72 -15.84 -5.73 -25.76
CA ARG A 72 -16.56 -4.50 -26.13
C ARG A 72 -18.00 -4.43 -25.60
N LYS A 73 -18.60 -5.57 -25.23
CA LYS A 73 -19.98 -5.65 -24.69
C LYS A 73 -20.05 -5.53 -23.15
N LEU A 74 -18.91 -5.46 -22.46
CA LEU A 74 -18.87 -5.33 -21.00
C LEU A 74 -19.39 -3.95 -20.56
N SER A 75 -20.25 -3.93 -19.54
CA SER A 75 -20.77 -2.67 -18.99
C SER A 75 -19.69 -1.91 -18.22
N ARG A 76 -19.86 -0.58 -18.12
CA ARG A 76 -18.95 0.27 -17.32
C ARG A 76 -19.00 -0.12 -15.84
N THR A 77 -20.18 -0.48 -15.31
CA THR A 77 -20.34 -1.05 -13.96
C THR A 77 -19.48 -2.31 -13.75
N TYR A 78 -19.29 -3.14 -14.79
CA TYR A 78 -18.45 -4.33 -14.67
C TYR A 78 -16.96 -3.97 -14.54
N TRP A 79 -16.48 -3.06 -15.39
CA TRP A 79 -15.13 -2.54 -15.29
C TRP A 79 -14.87 -1.85 -13.96
N ALA A 80 -15.86 -1.12 -13.43
CA ALA A 80 -15.82 -0.52 -12.10
C ALA A 80 -15.61 -1.58 -11.00
N MET A 81 -16.40 -2.66 -11.01
CA MET A 81 -16.26 -3.79 -10.08
C MET A 81 -14.88 -4.46 -10.21
N PHE A 82 -14.43 -4.74 -11.44
CA PHE A 82 -13.15 -5.36 -11.70
C PHE A 82 -11.99 -4.52 -11.17
N VAL A 83 -11.97 -3.22 -11.47
CA VAL A 83 -10.92 -2.29 -11.00
C VAL A 83 -10.92 -2.19 -9.47
N ALA A 84 -12.09 -2.10 -8.84
CA ALA A 84 -12.19 -2.02 -7.39
C ALA A 84 -11.64 -3.28 -6.69
N HIS A 85 -12.00 -4.48 -7.16
CA HIS A 85 -11.53 -5.73 -6.54
C HIS A 85 -10.02 -5.95 -6.77
N ASN A 86 -9.49 -5.57 -7.94
CA ASN A 86 -8.04 -5.58 -8.16
C ASN A 86 -7.33 -4.56 -7.24
N GLY A 87 -7.97 -3.42 -6.94
CA GLY A 87 -7.49 -2.46 -5.95
C GLY A 87 -7.36 -3.06 -4.54
N ILE A 88 -8.33 -3.87 -4.11
CA ILE A 88 -8.27 -4.62 -2.84
C ILE A 88 -7.06 -5.55 -2.82
N ALA A 89 -6.86 -6.34 -3.89
CA ALA A 89 -5.75 -7.27 -3.97
C ALA A 89 -4.39 -6.56 -3.91
N VAL A 90 -4.22 -5.48 -4.67
CA VAL A 90 -2.99 -4.67 -4.67
C VAL A 90 -2.71 -4.07 -3.30
N CYS A 91 -3.75 -3.54 -2.63
CA CYS A 91 -3.63 -3.00 -1.28
C CYS A 91 -3.22 -4.07 -0.26
N ALA A 92 -3.87 -5.24 -0.29
CA ALA A 92 -3.58 -6.36 0.59
C ALA A 92 -2.14 -6.88 0.40
N VAL A 93 -1.69 -7.02 -0.84
CA VAL A 93 -0.28 -7.37 -1.15
C VAL A 93 0.67 -6.32 -0.58
N GLY A 94 0.38 -5.03 -0.76
CA GLY A 94 1.18 -3.94 -0.19
C GLY A 94 1.31 -4.03 1.33
N ILE A 95 0.19 -4.25 2.04
CA ILE A 95 0.15 -4.39 3.51
C ILE A 95 0.98 -5.59 3.96
N VAL A 96 0.80 -6.75 3.32
CA VAL A 96 1.49 -7.97 3.74
C VAL A 96 2.99 -7.85 3.48
N LEU A 97 3.40 -7.35 2.31
CA LEU A 97 4.80 -7.17 1.96
C LEU A 97 5.48 -6.14 2.86
N THR A 98 4.85 -4.99 3.14
CA THR A 98 5.43 -4.02 4.07
C THR A 98 5.51 -4.58 5.49
N SER A 99 4.62 -5.46 5.91
CA SER A 99 4.63 -6.00 7.28
C SER A 99 5.77 -7.01 7.49
N VAL A 100 6.09 -7.80 6.47
CA VAL A 100 7.13 -8.84 6.56
C VAL A 100 8.52 -8.31 6.25
N TYR A 101 8.62 -7.40 5.29
CA TYR A 101 9.91 -6.90 4.81
C TYR A 101 10.29 -5.52 5.37
N SER A 102 9.48 -4.93 6.26
CA SER A 102 9.85 -3.70 6.96
C SER A 102 11.01 -3.97 7.91
N GLN A 103 12.12 -3.25 7.70
CA GLN A 103 13.25 -3.28 8.62
C GLN A 103 13.36 -1.95 9.37
N GLN A 104 13.61 -2.04 10.67
CA GLN A 104 13.85 -0.90 11.54
C GLN A 104 15.17 -1.12 12.26
N GLN A 105 16.02 -0.10 12.26
CA GLN A 105 17.24 -0.10 13.04
C GLN A 105 17.40 1.24 13.75
N GLU A 106 17.67 1.17 15.04
CA GLU A 106 17.98 2.34 15.87
C GLU A 106 19.45 2.25 16.26
N LEU A 107 20.21 3.30 15.97
CA LEU A 107 21.65 3.32 16.23
C LEU A 107 22.13 4.71 16.59
N ALA A 108 23.20 4.78 17.39
CA ALA A 108 23.88 6.03 17.70
C ALA A 108 24.84 6.39 16.55
N MET A 109 24.69 7.57 15.97
CA MET A 109 25.57 8.08 14.91
C MET A 109 26.23 9.39 15.33
N SER A 110 27.53 9.49 15.08
CA SER A 110 28.28 10.76 15.08
C SER A 110 28.35 11.33 13.65
N PRO A 111 28.50 12.66 13.46
CA PRO A 111 28.82 13.24 12.15
C PRO A 111 30.03 12.56 11.51
N GLY A 112 29.93 12.22 10.22
CA GLY A 112 30.91 11.46 9.46
C GLY A 112 30.74 9.94 9.54
N GLN A 113 29.96 9.41 10.49
CA GLN A 113 29.77 7.97 10.66
C GLN A 113 28.83 7.37 9.60
N GLU A 114 29.13 6.14 9.20
CA GLU A 114 28.32 5.34 8.29
C GLU A 114 27.65 4.16 9.01
N ALA A 115 26.44 3.83 8.58
CA ALA A 115 25.67 2.68 9.06
C ALA A 115 25.12 1.89 7.88
N ASN A 116 25.28 0.57 7.89
CA ASN A 116 24.74 -0.30 6.85
C ASN A 116 23.43 -0.95 7.32
N VAL A 117 22.34 -0.66 6.62
CA VAL A 117 21.00 -1.19 6.93
C VAL A 117 20.39 -1.76 5.66
N ALA A 118 20.06 -3.06 5.67
CA ALA A 118 19.49 -3.79 4.51
C ALA A 118 20.24 -3.58 3.18
N GLY A 119 21.57 -3.45 3.22
CA GLY A 119 22.41 -3.20 2.04
C GLY A 119 22.44 -1.75 1.54
N TYR A 120 21.95 -0.80 2.35
CA TYR A 120 22.11 0.64 2.14
C TYR A 120 23.10 1.19 3.15
N THR A 121 24.01 2.03 2.68
CA THR A 121 24.90 2.79 3.55
C THR A 121 24.29 4.16 3.79
N PHE A 122 23.96 4.44 5.04
CA PHE A 122 23.51 5.74 5.51
C PHE A 122 24.70 6.43 6.17
N ARG A 123 25.13 7.56 5.61
CA ARG A 123 26.19 8.39 6.17
C ARG A 123 25.57 9.66 6.75
N LEU A 124 25.79 9.92 8.04
CA LEU A 124 25.45 11.22 8.61
C LEU A 124 26.55 12.20 8.19
N ALA A 125 26.29 13.06 7.23
CA ALA A 125 27.29 13.99 6.70
C ALA A 125 27.60 15.09 7.71
N GLN A 126 26.56 15.72 8.28
CA GLN A 126 26.70 16.78 9.26
C GLN A 126 25.39 16.97 10.04
N LEU A 127 25.53 17.61 11.20
CA LEU A 127 24.41 18.14 11.98
C LEU A 127 24.45 19.66 11.92
N ARG A 128 23.30 20.29 11.66
CA ARG A 128 23.16 21.74 11.58
C ARG A 128 22.06 22.18 12.53
N ASN A 129 22.29 23.26 13.28
CA ASN A 129 21.26 23.88 14.09
C ASN A 129 20.76 25.14 13.38
N GLU A 130 19.45 25.20 13.12
CA GLU A 130 18.79 26.35 12.49
C GLU A 130 17.77 26.95 13.46
N ARG A 131 17.64 28.27 13.47
CA ARG A 131 16.61 28.98 14.23
C ARG A 131 15.52 29.43 13.28
N GLY A 132 14.35 28.81 13.39
CA GLY A 132 13.14 29.24 12.72
C GLY A 132 12.41 30.37 13.48
N PRO A 133 11.35 30.95 12.90
CA PRO A 133 10.63 32.08 13.50
C PRO A 133 10.00 31.80 14.87
N ASN A 134 9.65 30.53 15.14
CA ASN A 134 9.03 30.09 16.40
C ASN A 134 9.56 28.73 16.89
N TYR A 135 10.67 28.26 16.32
CA TYR A 135 11.24 26.96 16.68
C TYR A 135 12.76 26.96 16.53
N ASN A 136 13.44 26.13 17.32
CA ASN A 136 14.82 25.74 17.06
C ASN A 136 14.80 24.37 16.40
N ALA A 137 15.53 24.21 15.30
CA ALA A 137 15.62 22.98 14.55
C ALA A 137 17.05 22.43 14.59
N THR A 138 17.17 21.13 14.76
CA THR A 138 18.39 20.38 14.47
C THR A 138 18.15 19.54 13.22
N LEU A 139 18.92 19.80 12.17
CA LEU A 139 18.89 19.10 10.91
C LEU A 139 20.06 18.12 10.84
N GLY A 140 19.78 16.90 10.44
CA GLY A 140 20.78 15.88 10.11
C GLY A 140 20.77 15.65 8.61
N ASP A 141 21.88 15.99 7.97
CA ASP A 141 22.07 15.75 6.54
C ASP A 141 22.61 14.34 6.36
N PHE A 142 21.81 13.46 5.76
CA PHE A 142 22.17 12.08 5.45
C PHE A 142 22.48 11.93 3.97
N VAL A 143 23.55 11.18 3.67
CA VAL A 143 23.87 10.73 2.32
C VAL A 143 23.69 9.23 2.27
N ILE A 144 22.83 8.77 1.37
CA ILE A 144 22.46 7.36 1.23
C ILE A 144 23.06 6.82 -0.05
N SER A 145 23.77 5.71 0.04
CA SER A 145 24.34 5.00 -1.10
C SER A 145 23.94 3.53 -1.11
N ARG A 146 23.94 2.91 -2.29
CA ARG A 146 23.73 1.46 -2.46
C ARG A 146 24.73 0.91 -3.48
N GLY A 147 25.75 0.21 -3.00
CA GLY A 147 26.82 -0.31 -3.87
C GLY A 147 27.51 0.80 -4.64
N ARG A 148 27.71 0.62 -5.97
CA ARG A 148 28.29 1.63 -6.88
C ARG A 148 27.26 2.59 -7.50
N GLY A 149 26.03 2.60 -7.01
CA GLY A 149 24.95 3.43 -7.56
C GLY A 149 25.02 4.90 -7.14
N ALA A 150 24.10 5.70 -7.68
CA ALA A 150 23.94 7.11 -7.33
C ALA A 150 23.66 7.31 -5.83
N THR A 151 24.26 8.36 -5.26
CA THR A 151 23.99 8.81 -3.90
C THR A 151 22.73 9.67 -3.86
N GLN A 152 21.93 9.51 -2.83
CA GLN A 152 20.75 10.35 -2.58
C GLN A 152 20.94 11.09 -1.26
N GLN A 153 20.51 12.35 -1.23
CA GLN A 153 20.56 13.16 -0.02
C GLN A 153 19.20 13.11 0.68
N LEU A 154 19.23 13.06 1.99
CA LEU A 154 18.06 13.02 2.84
C LEU A 154 18.29 13.91 4.04
N ILE A 155 17.34 14.80 4.33
CA ILE A 155 17.41 15.68 5.48
C ILE A 155 16.36 15.22 6.46
N ALA A 156 16.77 14.93 7.70
CA ALA A 156 15.86 14.73 8.81
C ALA A 156 15.98 15.92 9.76
N GLU A 157 14.88 16.35 10.33
CA GLU A 157 14.83 17.54 11.17
C GLU A 157 14.14 17.23 12.51
N LYS A 158 14.63 17.85 13.57
CA LYS A 158 14.00 17.83 14.89
C LYS A 158 13.74 19.26 15.33
N ARG A 159 12.48 19.64 15.50
CA ARG A 159 12.02 20.98 15.88
C ARG A 159 11.60 21.03 17.34
N VAL A 160 12.00 22.09 18.03
CA VAL A 160 11.57 22.45 19.40
C VAL A 160 10.88 23.80 19.35
N TYR A 161 9.58 23.83 19.67
CA TYR A 161 8.77 25.05 19.62
C TYR A 161 8.80 25.81 20.95
N HIS A 162 9.08 27.10 20.91
CA HIS A 162 9.27 27.93 22.12
C HIS A 162 8.00 28.14 22.93
N ALA A 163 6.88 28.39 22.25
CA ALA A 163 5.61 28.74 22.89
C ALA A 163 4.96 27.59 23.69
N GLY A 164 5.28 26.33 23.36
CA GLY A 164 4.66 25.15 23.98
C GLY A 164 5.64 24.10 24.49
N LYS A 165 6.96 24.30 24.31
CA LYS A 165 8.01 23.28 24.56
C LYS A 165 7.73 21.93 23.89
N ASN A 166 6.94 21.94 22.82
CA ASN A 166 6.63 20.73 22.05
C ASN A 166 7.81 20.38 21.16
N VAL A 167 8.24 19.12 21.20
CA VAL A 167 9.29 18.57 20.34
C VAL A 167 8.61 17.75 19.24
N MET A 168 8.97 18.04 17.99
CA MET A 168 8.45 17.36 16.81
C MET A 168 9.62 16.91 15.94
N THR A 169 9.56 15.69 15.41
CA THR A 169 10.58 15.17 14.50
C THR A 169 9.98 15.03 13.11
N GLU A 170 10.56 15.75 12.14
CA GLU A 170 10.29 15.60 10.72
C GLU A 170 11.27 14.58 10.14
N ALA A 171 10.76 13.39 9.83
CA ALA A 171 11.58 12.35 9.24
C ALA A 171 11.93 12.72 7.80
N GLY A 172 13.18 12.48 7.42
CA GLY A 172 13.58 12.50 6.02
C GLY A 172 12.99 11.29 5.30
N ILE A 173 12.36 11.52 4.14
CA ILE A 173 11.74 10.47 3.33
C ILE A 173 12.32 10.48 1.90
N ILE A 174 12.87 9.35 1.47
CA ILE A 174 13.12 9.08 0.04
C ILE A 174 12.12 8.03 -0.40
N ALA A 175 11.17 8.47 -1.22
CA ALA A 175 10.08 7.62 -1.66
C ALA A 175 10.41 6.97 -3.01
N GLY A 176 10.41 5.64 -3.08
CA GLY A 176 10.69 4.83 -4.28
C GLY A 176 9.49 3.99 -4.72
N LEU A 177 9.49 3.44 -5.94
CA LEU A 177 8.36 2.63 -6.41
C LEU A 177 8.25 1.29 -5.66
N TRP A 178 9.41 0.72 -5.31
CA TRP A 178 9.52 -0.59 -4.67
C TRP A 178 9.67 -0.49 -3.15
N ARG A 179 10.18 0.63 -2.66
CA ARG A 179 10.46 0.86 -1.24
C ARG A 179 10.63 2.33 -0.92
N ASP A 180 10.36 2.65 0.33
CA ASP A 180 10.52 3.96 0.91
C ASP A 180 11.55 3.89 2.05
N LEU A 181 12.46 4.86 2.05
CA LEU A 181 13.48 5.04 3.08
C LEU A 181 13.07 6.18 4.00
N TYR A 182 13.08 5.91 5.30
CA TYR A 182 12.79 6.90 6.33
C TYR A 182 13.95 6.99 7.29
N VAL A 183 14.33 8.21 7.64
CA VAL A 183 15.31 8.47 8.69
C VAL A 183 14.76 9.54 9.61
N SER A 184 14.81 9.31 10.90
CA SER A 184 14.37 10.28 11.91
C SER A 184 15.42 10.45 12.99
N LEU A 185 15.62 11.70 13.42
CA LEU A 185 16.50 12.05 14.53
C LEU A 185 15.76 11.92 15.87
N GLY A 186 16.36 11.15 16.77
CA GLY A 186 15.94 10.97 18.15
C GLY A 186 16.61 11.99 19.07
N GLU A 187 17.01 11.57 20.26
CA GLU A 187 17.69 12.42 21.24
C GLU A 187 19.22 12.43 21.04
N PRO A 188 19.91 13.54 21.36
CA PRO A 188 21.35 13.53 21.52
C PRO A 188 21.74 12.65 22.70
N LEU A 189 22.70 11.76 22.47
CA LEU A 189 23.36 10.95 23.49
C LEU A 189 24.60 11.71 23.97
N GLN A 190 24.43 12.61 24.94
CA GLN A 190 25.56 13.29 25.59
C GLN A 190 26.17 12.41 26.69
N ASP A 191 27.48 12.56 26.88
CA ASP A 191 28.26 12.06 28.03
C ASP A 191 27.51 12.31 29.34
N GLY A 192 26.84 11.29 29.88
CA GLY A 192 26.16 11.39 31.18
C GLY A 192 24.86 10.59 31.35
N SER A 193 24.22 10.10 30.29
CA SER A 193 23.00 9.29 30.44
C SER A 193 23.30 7.80 30.69
N GLY A 194 23.90 7.47 31.85
CA GLY A 194 23.75 6.20 32.58
C GLY A 194 24.09 4.85 31.91
N GLN A 195 24.47 4.79 30.65
CA GLN A 195 24.89 3.57 29.96
C GLN A 195 26.36 3.70 29.59
N GLY A 196 27.21 3.05 30.40
CA GLY A 196 28.67 3.14 30.35
C GLY A 196 29.27 2.73 29.02
N ILE A 197 29.50 3.71 28.16
CA ILE A 197 30.47 3.66 27.07
C ILE A 197 31.37 4.89 27.22
N ASN A 198 32.66 4.64 27.46
CA ASN A 198 33.70 5.67 27.53
C ASN A 198 33.81 6.32 26.14
N LEU A 199 33.11 7.43 25.92
CA LEU A 199 33.24 8.23 24.72
C LEU A 199 34.32 9.28 24.93
N ALA A 200 35.12 9.52 23.90
CA ALA A 200 36.10 10.60 23.92
C ALA A 200 35.34 11.94 23.98
N ALA A 201 35.69 12.77 24.97
CA ALA A 201 35.09 14.08 25.18
C ALA A 201 35.12 14.90 23.88
N GLY A 202 33.94 15.19 23.31
CA GLY A 202 33.79 16.02 22.10
C GLY A 202 33.01 15.39 20.94
N GLU A 203 32.62 14.10 21.01
CA GLU A 203 31.78 13.49 19.97
C GLU A 203 30.28 13.66 20.25
N GLU A 204 29.60 14.51 19.48
CA GLU A 204 28.14 14.58 19.50
C GLU A 204 27.52 13.33 18.86
N ARG A 205 26.94 12.46 19.69
CA ARG A 205 26.20 11.29 19.23
C ARG A 205 24.70 11.55 19.22
N TRP A 206 24.02 11.10 18.17
CA TRP A 206 22.57 11.21 18.04
C TRP A 206 21.94 9.84 17.83
N ALA A 207 20.81 9.60 18.50
CA ALA A 207 20.01 8.42 18.24
C ALA A 207 19.33 8.58 16.88
N VAL A 208 19.69 7.77 15.90
CA VAL A 208 19.11 7.78 14.56
C VAL A 208 18.25 6.54 14.40
N ARG A 209 17.00 6.73 13.98
CA ARG A 209 16.12 5.62 13.60
C ARG A 209 15.97 5.58 12.10
N ILE A 210 16.31 4.43 11.52
CA ILE A 210 16.25 4.16 10.10
C ILE A 210 15.15 3.13 9.87
N TYR A 211 14.22 3.44 8.96
CA TYR A 211 13.20 2.50 8.51
C TYR A 211 13.30 2.28 7.01
N ILE A 212 13.22 1.02 6.61
CA ILE A 212 13.14 0.60 5.22
C ILE A 212 11.81 -0.10 5.07
N LYS A 213 10.83 0.59 4.46
CA LYS A 213 9.48 0.07 4.31
C LYS A 213 9.17 -0.16 2.83
N PRO A 214 9.11 -1.42 2.39
CA PRO A 214 8.82 -1.72 1.00
C PRO A 214 7.31 -1.62 0.71
N PHE A 215 6.95 -1.26 -0.52
CA PHE A 215 5.56 -1.30 -1.02
C PHE A 215 4.49 -0.43 -0.34
N ILE A 216 4.83 0.58 0.47
CA ILE A 216 3.82 1.50 1.04
C ILE A 216 2.99 2.18 -0.08
N ARG A 217 3.63 2.58 -1.18
CA ARG A 217 2.93 3.17 -2.34
C ARG A 217 1.88 2.26 -2.96
N TRP A 218 2.02 0.94 -2.84
CA TRP A 218 1.03 -0.01 -3.38
C TRP A 218 -0.26 -0.01 -2.57
N ILE A 219 -0.17 0.27 -1.26
CA ILE A 219 -1.33 0.45 -0.39
C ILE A 219 -2.16 1.66 -0.88
N TRP A 220 -1.49 2.79 -1.09
CA TRP A 220 -2.11 4.01 -1.62
C TRP A 220 -2.65 3.82 -3.04
N PHE A 221 -1.90 3.13 -3.90
CA PHE A 221 -2.34 2.85 -5.26
C PHE A 221 -3.58 1.93 -5.28
N GLY A 222 -3.62 0.91 -4.44
CA GLY A 222 -4.80 0.06 -4.27
C GLY A 222 -6.01 0.84 -3.77
N ALA A 223 -5.82 1.74 -2.80
CA ALA A 223 -6.89 2.64 -2.34
C ALA A 223 -7.41 3.56 -3.45
N LEU A 224 -6.52 4.11 -4.27
CA LEU A 224 -6.89 4.93 -5.42
C LEU A 224 -7.67 4.12 -6.46
N LEU A 225 -7.26 2.89 -6.76
CA LEU A 225 -7.98 1.99 -7.66
C LEU A 225 -9.40 1.69 -7.15
N MET A 226 -9.55 1.43 -5.85
CA MET A 226 -10.86 1.22 -5.23
C MET A 226 -11.75 2.46 -5.35
N ALA A 227 -11.21 3.63 -5.02
CA ALA A 227 -11.93 4.90 -5.14
C ALA A 227 -12.34 5.18 -6.59
N PHE A 228 -11.45 4.93 -7.55
CA PHE A 228 -11.72 5.09 -8.97
C PHE A 228 -12.77 4.08 -9.48
N GLY A 229 -12.73 2.83 -9.04
CA GLY A 229 -13.77 1.84 -9.32
C GLY A 229 -15.14 2.28 -8.78
N GLY A 230 -15.18 2.80 -7.55
CA GLY A 230 -16.41 3.38 -6.97
C GLY A 230 -16.95 4.54 -7.80
N LEU A 231 -16.06 5.45 -8.22
CA LEU A 231 -16.40 6.61 -9.03
C LEU A 231 -16.93 6.21 -10.42
N LEU A 232 -16.28 5.24 -11.08
CA LEU A 232 -16.76 4.68 -12.35
C LEU A 232 -18.14 4.05 -12.23
N SER A 233 -18.45 3.42 -11.10
CA SER A 233 -19.77 2.85 -10.82
C SER A 233 -20.82 3.96 -10.66
N ALA A 234 -20.49 5.03 -9.93
CA ALA A 234 -21.39 6.15 -9.67
C ALA A 234 -21.78 6.92 -10.95
N PHE A 235 -20.86 7.05 -11.91
CA PHE A 235 -21.12 7.72 -13.18
C PHE A 235 -21.84 6.84 -14.24
N ASP A 236 -22.13 5.57 -13.94
CA ASP A 236 -22.87 4.71 -14.86
C ASP A 236 -24.38 4.95 -14.73
N LYS A 237 -24.93 5.79 -15.63
CA LYS A 237 -26.38 6.09 -15.73
C LYS A 237 -27.27 4.84 -15.80
N ARG A 238 -26.72 3.71 -16.27
CA ARG A 238 -27.44 2.43 -16.37
C ARG A 238 -27.60 1.72 -15.02
N ALA A 239 -26.67 1.91 -14.09
CA ALA A 239 -26.77 1.39 -12.73
C ALA A 239 -27.86 2.13 -11.95
N LEU A 240 -27.91 3.46 -12.07
CA LEU A 240 -28.95 4.31 -11.48
C LEU A 240 -30.36 3.90 -11.94
N HIS A 241 -30.55 3.62 -13.23
CA HIS A 241 -31.86 3.20 -13.76
C HIS A 241 -32.31 1.83 -13.23
N ARG A 242 -31.38 0.90 -12.95
CA ARG A 242 -31.70 -0.42 -12.37
C ARG A 242 -32.09 -0.33 -10.90
N VAL A 243 -31.41 0.52 -10.11
CA VAL A 243 -31.77 0.75 -8.71
C VAL A 243 -33.19 1.33 -8.64
N ASN A 244 -33.49 2.34 -9.46
CA ASN A 244 -34.83 2.95 -9.52
C ASN A 244 -35.91 1.95 -10.00
N ALA A 245 -35.58 1.04 -10.92
CA ALA A 245 -36.51 0.00 -11.38
C ALA A 245 -36.78 -1.08 -10.31
N VAL A 246 -35.78 -1.42 -9.50
CA VAL A 246 -35.95 -2.37 -8.38
C VAL A 246 -36.78 -1.73 -7.26
N ASP A 247 -36.53 -0.47 -6.90
CA ASP A 247 -37.31 0.23 -5.87
C ASP A 247 -38.79 0.41 -6.27
N SER A 248 -39.05 0.75 -7.53
CA SER A 248 -40.43 0.85 -8.04
C SER A 248 -41.15 -0.50 -8.08
N SER A 249 -40.44 -1.61 -8.35
CA SER A 249 -41.02 -2.96 -8.31
C SER A 249 -41.34 -3.45 -6.89
N ARG A 250 -40.51 -3.09 -5.90
CA ARG A 250 -40.74 -3.39 -4.47
C ARG A 250 -41.88 -2.57 -3.88
N ALA A 251 -41.99 -1.29 -4.26
CA ALA A 251 -43.11 -0.43 -3.86
C ALA A 251 -44.46 -0.96 -4.38
N GLY A 252 -44.50 -1.51 -5.60
CA GLY A 252 -45.72 -2.07 -6.20
C GLY A 252 -46.15 -3.44 -5.68
N THR A 253 -45.27 -4.19 -5.01
CA THR A 253 -45.59 -5.50 -4.41
C THR A 253 -46.07 -5.39 -2.96
N GLY A 254 -45.62 -4.38 -2.21
CA GLY A 254 -46.08 -4.13 -0.83
C GLY A 254 -47.51 -3.58 -0.72
N SER A 255 -48.09 -3.06 -1.80
CA SER A 255 -49.44 -2.48 -1.79
C SER A 255 -50.57 -3.46 -2.15
N ARG A 256 -50.27 -4.75 -2.34
CA ARG A 256 -51.26 -5.77 -2.79
C ARG A 256 -51.62 -6.84 -1.74
N THR A 257 -51.14 -6.74 -0.51
CA THR A 257 -51.38 -7.75 0.55
C THR A 257 -52.22 -7.24 1.73
N GLY A 258 -52.99 -6.16 1.57
CA GLY A 258 -53.98 -5.71 2.54
C GLY A 258 -55.40 -5.93 1.99
N GLU A 259 -56.20 -6.68 2.75
CA GLU A 259 -57.60 -7.08 2.54
C GLU A 259 -57.87 -8.21 1.54
N PRO A 260 -58.50 -9.29 2.03
CA PRO A 260 -59.96 -9.26 2.08
C PRO A 260 -60.62 -9.80 3.37
N ALA A 261 -61.76 -9.16 3.67
CA ALA A 261 -62.96 -9.61 4.42
C ALA A 261 -62.82 -9.97 5.91
#